data_AF-A0A7W1QY42-F1
#
_entry.id   AF-A0A7W1QY42-F1
#
_cell.length_a   1.000
_cell.length_b   1.000
_cell.length_c   1.000
_cell.angle_alpha   90.00
_cell.angle_beta   90.00
_cell.angle_gamma   90.00
#
_symmetry.space_group_name_H-M   'P 1'
#
loop_
_entity.id
_entity.type
_entity.pdbx_description
1 polymer ?
#
loop_
_entity_poly.entity_id
_entity_poly.type
_entity_poly.pdbx_seq_one_letter_code
_entity_poly.pdbx_strand_id
1 'polypeptide(L)'
;MNRNNFWIHFCIAVILIAFAAVLGQLRMWQSKPFFSQKSLVKSTAKPVAVKRLTDESEPEILVKFRSGVSLAEIKKIVAKNNDRVEDEIEAVKGLVAIDDLDNKSKKTVAEQYRLMTESVLYAEPNNEIKLDDPTTFSPSDALLRETETNANLPNDPMFKEQWALDNSGQNGGKAKADVAALKAWLKTQGSDEVVVAVLDSGVDYTHTDLIGNMWMRPDTIPAYKDDELGAFNDLHGFNAADNKGDP
;
A
#
# COMPACT_ATOMS: atom_id res chain seq x y z
N MET A 1 26.87 80.91 -5.49
CA MET A 1 26.31 79.74 -4.77
C MET A 1 25.80 80.22 -3.42
N ASN A 2 24.48 80.41 -3.30
CA ASN A 2 23.86 80.96 -2.09
C ASN A 2 23.68 79.86 -1.03
N ARG A 3 24.33 80.04 0.12
CA ARG A 3 24.29 79.13 1.28
C ARG A 3 22.96 79.13 2.05
N ASN A 4 21.91 79.79 1.54
CA ASN A 4 20.61 79.90 2.22
C ASN A 4 19.58 78.83 1.82
N ASN A 5 19.84 77.99 0.82
CA ASN A 5 18.88 76.96 0.39
C ASN A 5 19.16 75.56 0.95
N PHE A 6 20.25 75.36 1.69
CA PHE A 6 20.56 74.04 2.28
C PHE A 6 19.48 73.60 3.26
N TRP A 7 19.03 74.52 4.13
CA TRP A 7 17.95 74.25 5.07
C TRP A 7 16.61 74.01 4.38
N ILE A 8 16.34 74.63 3.24
CA ILE A 8 15.11 74.42 2.46
C ILE A 8 15.12 73.01 1.84
N HIS A 9 16.22 72.60 1.21
CA HIS A 9 16.34 71.25 0.66
C HIS A 9 16.38 70.16 1.73
N PHE A 10 17.01 70.43 2.88
CA PHE A 10 17.02 69.52 4.02
C PHE A 10 15.62 69.34 4.61
N CYS A 11 14.86 70.43 4.79
CA CYS A 11 13.47 70.36 5.23
C CYS A 11 12.59 69.60 4.22
N ILE A 12 12.76 69.81 2.92
CA ILE A 12 12.02 69.06 1.89
C ILE A 12 12.36 67.57 1.93
N ALA A 13 13.64 67.20 2.10
CA ALA A 13 14.05 65.81 2.20
C ALA A 13 13.49 65.11 3.44
N VAL A 14 13.49 65.79 4.60
CA VAL A 14 12.90 65.26 5.84
C VAL A 14 11.38 65.10 5.71
N ILE A 15 10.70 66.06 5.07
CA ILE A 15 9.25 65.96 4.80
C ILE A 15 8.95 64.78 3.87
N LEU A 16 9.73 64.56 2.81
CA LEU A 16 9.53 63.44 1.89
C LEU A 16 9.78 62.07 2.55
N ILE A 17 10.80 61.97 3.43
CA ILE A 17 11.08 60.75 4.19
C ILE A 17 9.99 60.49 5.22
N ALA A 18 9.51 61.52 5.92
CA ALA A 18 8.39 61.41 6.85
C ALA A 18 7.07 61.04 6.12
N PHE A 19 6.82 61.59 4.94
CA PHE A 19 5.65 61.27 4.12
C PHE A 19 5.71 59.82 3.59
N ALA A 20 6.90 59.34 3.21
CA ALA A 20 7.12 57.95 2.83
C ALA A 20 6.98 56.98 4.02
N ALA A 21 7.41 57.37 5.23
CA ALA A 21 7.23 56.58 6.44
C ALA A 21 5.75 56.51 6.87
N VAL A 22 5.00 57.61 6.75
CA VAL A 22 3.55 57.66 7.02
C VAL A 22 2.75 56.87 5.97
N LEU A 23 3.10 56.95 4.68
CA LEU A 23 2.50 56.10 3.63
C LEU A 23 2.86 54.62 3.80
N GLY A 24 4.10 54.33 4.23
CA GLY A 24 4.55 52.98 4.56
C GLY A 24 3.80 52.38 5.76
N GLN A 25 3.46 53.19 6.76
CA GLN A 25 2.65 52.77 7.91
C GLN A 25 1.14 52.73 7.61
N LEU A 26 0.63 53.58 6.71
CA LEU A 26 -0.76 53.50 6.22
C LEU A 26 -1.01 52.25 5.36
N ARG A 27 0.02 51.73 4.67
CA ARG A 27 -0.03 50.43 3.99
C ARG A 27 -0.02 49.24 4.97
N MET A 28 0.33 49.46 6.24
CA MET A 28 0.25 48.44 7.31
C MET A 28 -0.97 48.63 8.24
N TRP A 29 -1.81 49.65 8.02
CA TRP A 29 -3.00 49.94 8.83
C TRP A 29 -4.31 49.96 8.03
N GLN A 30 -4.34 49.23 6.90
CA GLN A 30 -5.57 48.83 6.20
C GLN A 30 -5.81 47.31 6.18
N SER A 31 -5.09 46.53 6.99
CA SER A 31 -5.30 45.09 7.10
C SER A 31 -5.30 44.58 8.55
N LYS A 32 -6.25 45.10 9.35
CA LYS A 32 -6.86 44.34 10.45
C LYS A 32 -8.37 44.46 10.33
N PRO A 33 -9.12 43.39 9.99
CA PRO A 33 -10.56 43.46 10.05
C PRO A 33 -11.03 43.36 11.49
N PHE A 34 -11.86 44.31 11.84
CA PHE A 34 -12.79 44.32 12.97
C PHE A 34 -13.60 43.01 12.98
N PHE A 35 -13.64 42.35 14.13
CA PHE A 35 -14.49 41.20 14.38
C PHE A 35 -15.93 41.70 14.61
N SER A 36 -16.87 41.34 13.73
CA SER A 36 -18.30 41.36 14.02
C SER A 36 -18.98 40.28 13.18
N GLN A 37 -19.67 39.38 13.88
CA GLN A 37 -20.23 38.13 13.37
C GLN A 37 -21.21 38.33 12.20
N LYS A 38 -20.92 37.66 11.08
CA LYS A 38 -21.91 37.06 10.18
C LYS A 38 -21.21 35.96 9.38
N SER A 39 -21.62 34.71 9.61
CA SER A 39 -21.07 33.51 8.96
C SER A 39 -21.33 33.56 7.46
N LEU A 40 -20.29 33.78 6.65
CA LEU A 40 -20.37 33.56 5.21
C LEU A 40 -19.04 32.99 4.70
N VAL A 41 -19.13 31.74 4.29
CA VAL A 41 -18.24 31.03 3.37
C VAL A 41 -17.79 31.99 2.26
N LYS A 42 -16.48 32.23 2.14
CA LYS A 42 -15.90 32.91 0.98
C LYS A 42 -14.91 31.97 0.31
N SER A 43 -15.36 31.45 -0.82
CA SER A 43 -14.58 30.79 -1.85
C SER A 43 -13.33 31.63 -2.17
N THR A 44 -12.19 31.15 -1.71
CA THR A 44 -10.90 31.32 -2.38
C THR A 44 -10.76 30.11 -3.27
N ALA A 45 -11.02 30.26 -4.58
CA ALA A 45 -10.71 29.20 -5.52
C ALA A 45 -9.24 28.82 -5.31
N LYS A 46 -9.03 27.60 -4.81
CA LYS A 46 -7.73 26.94 -4.69
C LYS A 46 -7.05 27.05 -6.07
N PRO A 47 -5.70 27.07 -6.15
CA PRO A 47 -5.06 26.64 -7.40
C PRO A 47 -5.77 25.35 -7.80
N VAL A 48 -6.23 25.27 -9.06
CA VAL A 48 -6.94 24.10 -9.55
C VAL A 48 -6.02 22.93 -9.30
N ALA A 49 -6.28 22.23 -8.20
CA ALA A 49 -5.82 20.89 -8.01
C ALA A 49 -6.35 20.18 -9.25
N VAL A 50 -5.44 19.60 -10.04
CA VAL A 50 -5.87 18.49 -10.88
C VAL A 50 -6.36 17.47 -9.88
N LYS A 51 -7.66 17.56 -9.58
CA LYS A 51 -8.37 16.66 -8.71
C LYS A 51 -8.43 15.40 -9.54
N ARG A 52 -7.46 14.50 -9.36
CA ARG A 52 -7.64 13.12 -9.81
C ARG A 52 -8.92 12.64 -9.15
N LEU A 53 -9.92 12.45 -10.00
CA LEU A 53 -11.29 12.10 -9.68
C LEU A 53 -11.42 10.60 -9.86
N THR A 54 -10.70 9.82 -9.08
CA THR A 54 -10.96 8.38 -8.93
C THR A 54 -10.39 7.92 -7.60
N ASP A 55 -11.10 6.99 -6.97
CA ASP A 55 -10.76 6.26 -5.74
C ASP A 55 -9.53 5.33 -5.91
N GLU A 56 -8.60 5.60 -6.85
CA GLU A 56 -7.56 4.65 -7.27
C GLU A 56 -6.22 5.36 -7.51
N SER A 57 -5.43 5.55 -6.46
CA SER A 57 -4.00 5.88 -6.59
C SER A 57 -3.16 4.62 -6.39
N GLU A 58 -3.44 3.56 -7.16
CA GLU A 58 -2.46 2.50 -7.32
C GLU A 58 -1.23 3.06 -8.03
N PRO A 59 0.00 2.70 -7.63
CA PRO A 59 1.18 3.07 -8.39
C PRO A 59 1.05 2.49 -9.80
N GLU A 60 1.32 3.31 -10.82
CA GLU A 60 1.12 2.92 -12.22
C GLU A 60 2.18 1.90 -12.69
N ILE A 61 3.39 1.97 -12.15
CA ILE A 61 4.51 1.10 -12.51
C ILE A 61 5.37 0.70 -11.30
N LEU A 62 6.06 -0.41 -11.45
CA LEU A 62 7.14 -0.85 -10.55
C LEU A 62 8.49 -0.63 -11.24
N VAL A 63 9.43 0.02 -10.56
CA VAL A 63 10.77 0.30 -11.10
C VAL A 63 11.84 -0.19 -10.16
N LYS A 64 12.67 -1.13 -10.64
CA LYS A 64 13.87 -1.58 -9.95
C LYS A 64 15.06 -0.77 -10.40
N PHE A 65 15.59 0.05 -9.50
CA PHE A 65 16.85 0.76 -9.70
C PHE A 65 18.04 -0.15 -9.39
N ARG A 66 19.19 0.16 -10.02
CA ARG A 66 20.46 -0.52 -9.74
C ARG A 66 20.93 -0.20 -8.32
N SER A 67 21.68 -1.11 -7.72
CA SER A 67 22.13 -1.03 -6.31
C SER A 67 22.95 0.22 -5.96
N GLY A 68 23.56 0.87 -6.94
CA GLY A 68 24.33 2.11 -6.76
C GLY A 68 23.50 3.40 -6.72
N VAL A 69 22.20 3.34 -7.02
CA VAL A 69 21.32 4.52 -7.01
C VAL A 69 20.68 4.65 -5.64
N SER A 70 20.96 5.75 -4.94
CA SER A 70 20.37 6.04 -3.63
C SER A 70 18.90 6.46 -3.75
N LEU A 71 18.10 6.27 -2.69
CA LEU A 71 16.71 6.72 -2.66
C LEU A 71 16.55 8.22 -2.95
N ALA A 72 17.50 9.04 -2.50
CA ALA A 72 17.53 10.47 -2.79
C ALA A 72 17.73 10.76 -4.28
N GLU A 73 18.54 9.95 -4.98
CA GLU A 73 18.70 10.05 -6.43
C GLU A 73 17.48 9.51 -7.18
N ILE A 74 16.90 8.40 -6.72
CA ILE A 74 15.62 7.88 -7.23
C ILE A 74 14.56 8.98 -7.20
N LYS A 75 14.31 9.59 -6.03
CA LYS A 75 13.33 10.67 -5.88
C LYS A 75 13.61 11.86 -6.81
N LYS A 76 14.88 12.18 -7.09
CA LYS A 76 15.26 13.22 -8.08
C LYS A 76 14.97 12.80 -9.52
N ILE A 77 15.26 11.56 -9.91
CA ILE A 77 14.97 11.04 -11.25
C ILE A 77 13.46 11.06 -11.48
N VAL A 78 12.70 10.54 -10.52
CA VAL A 78 11.23 10.45 -10.57
C VAL A 78 10.60 11.84 -10.67
N ALA A 79 10.98 12.77 -9.80
CA ALA A 79 10.48 14.15 -9.86
C ALA A 79 10.85 14.87 -11.18
N LYS A 80 12.02 14.57 -11.77
CA LYS A 80 12.43 15.15 -13.06
C LYS A 80 11.53 14.71 -14.22
N ASN A 81 10.93 13.52 -14.13
CA ASN A 81 10.00 12.99 -15.12
C ASN A 81 8.55 13.45 -14.89
N ASN A 82 8.29 14.31 -13.90
CA ASN A 82 6.96 14.67 -13.41
C ASN A 82 6.17 13.48 -12.84
N ASP A 83 6.87 12.57 -12.17
CA ASP A 83 6.29 11.42 -11.49
C ASP A 83 6.48 11.54 -9.97
N ARG A 84 5.82 10.66 -9.21
CA ARG A 84 5.92 10.57 -7.75
C ARG A 84 6.27 9.15 -7.33
N VAL A 85 7.16 9.01 -6.35
CA VAL A 85 7.35 7.72 -5.66
C VAL A 85 6.20 7.58 -4.68
N GLU A 86 5.37 6.56 -4.87
CA GLU A 86 4.30 6.22 -3.93
C GLU A 86 4.84 5.38 -2.77
N ASP A 87 5.68 4.40 -3.08
CA ASP A 87 6.08 3.38 -2.12
C ASP A 87 7.47 2.81 -2.43
N GLU A 88 8.15 2.30 -1.41
CA GLU A 88 9.36 1.50 -1.52
C GLU A 88 9.07 0.07 -1.08
N ILE A 89 9.33 -0.91 -1.94
CA ILE A 89 9.18 -2.31 -1.58
C ILE A 89 10.41 -2.74 -0.79
N GLU A 90 10.38 -2.61 0.54
CA GLU A 90 11.61 -2.72 1.36
C GLU A 90 12.22 -4.12 1.33
N ALA A 91 11.39 -5.15 1.12
CA ALA A 91 11.83 -6.52 0.90
C ALA A 91 12.77 -6.66 -0.32
N VAL A 92 12.70 -5.73 -1.28
CA VAL A 92 13.51 -5.70 -2.49
C VAL A 92 14.17 -4.33 -2.65
N LYS A 93 15.31 -4.14 -1.98
CA LYS A 93 16.07 -2.87 -1.98
C LYS A 93 16.13 -2.18 -3.35
N GLY A 94 15.64 -0.93 -3.43
CA GLY A 94 15.65 -0.12 -4.64
C GLY A 94 14.59 -0.51 -5.68
N LEU A 95 13.59 -1.30 -5.30
CA LEU A 95 12.33 -1.42 -6.01
C LEU A 95 11.36 -0.38 -5.45
N VAL A 96 10.82 0.46 -6.32
CA VAL A 96 9.85 1.49 -5.94
C VAL A 96 8.62 1.42 -6.81
N ALA A 97 7.49 1.80 -6.23
CA ALA A 97 6.24 1.98 -6.92
C ALA A 97 6.09 3.47 -7.29
N ILE A 98 5.76 3.74 -8.55
CA ILE A 98 5.75 5.10 -9.13
C ILE A 98 4.38 5.41 -9.73
N ASP A 99 3.86 6.59 -9.38
CA ASP A 99 2.66 7.21 -9.95
C ASP A 99 3.10 8.27 -10.98
N ASP A 100 2.70 8.11 -12.24
CA ASP A 100 2.90 9.13 -13.29
C ASP A 100 1.87 10.24 -13.06
N LEU A 101 2.27 11.52 -13.15
CA LEU A 101 1.35 12.65 -12.96
C LEU A 101 0.89 13.27 -14.28
N ASP A 102 1.35 12.72 -15.40
CA ASP A 102 1.06 13.18 -16.77
C ASP A 102 -0.15 12.45 -17.41
N ASN A 103 -0.73 11.46 -16.72
CA ASN A 103 -1.77 10.54 -17.21
C ASN A 103 -1.32 9.76 -18.47
N LYS A 104 -0.06 9.37 -18.55
CA LYS A 104 0.42 8.45 -19.59
C LYS A 104 -0.07 7.03 -19.29
N SER A 105 0.01 6.15 -20.29
CA SER A 105 -0.31 4.74 -20.05
C SER A 105 0.81 4.09 -19.24
N LYS A 106 0.46 3.19 -18.30
CA LYS A 106 1.41 2.37 -17.50
C LYS A 106 2.54 1.78 -18.36
N LYS A 107 2.20 1.28 -19.56
CA LYS A 107 3.15 0.73 -20.53
C LYS A 107 4.14 1.78 -21.04
N THR A 108 3.67 2.98 -21.39
CA THR A 108 4.52 4.08 -21.86
C THR A 108 5.49 4.53 -20.77
N VAL A 109 5.02 4.67 -19.53
CA VAL A 109 5.85 5.08 -18.39
C VAL A 109 6.89 4.00 -18.09
N ALA A 110 6.49 2.72 -18.07
CA ALA A 110 7.43 1.61 -17.87
C ALA A 110 8.54 1.59 -18.93
N GLU A 111 8.21 1.79 -20.20
CA GLU A 111 9.22 1.89 -21.28
C GLU A 111 10.14 3.11 -21.12
N GLN A 112 9.61 4.26 -20.69
CA GLN A 112 10.42 5.45 -20.40
C GLN A 112 11.50 5.15 -19.35
N TYR A 113 11.15 4.47 -18.25
CA TYR A 113 12.13 4.08 -17.23
C TYR A 113 13.06 2.95 -17.69
N ARG A 114 12.58 1.97 -18.47
CA ARG A 114 13.42 0.90 -19.06
C ARG A 114 14.59 1.44 -19.87
N LEU A 115 14.41 2.57 -20.55
CA LEU A 115 15.45 3.21 -21.36
C LEU A 115 16.56 3.87 -20.52
N MET A 116 16.36 4.06 -19.21
CA MET A 116 17.36 4.64 -18.30
C MET A 116 18.37 3.57 -17.83
N THR A 117 19.00 2.87 -18.76
CA THR A 117 19.77 1.64 -18.49
C THR A 117 20.92 1.79 -17.51
N GLU A 118 21.46 3.00 -17.33
CA GLU A 118 22.52 3.29 -16.36
C GLU A 118 22.02 3.28 -14.90
N SER A 119 20.74 3.60 -14.68
CA SER A 119 20.16 3.74 -13.33
C SER A 119 19.08 2.71 -13.04
N VAL A 120 18.36 2.24 -14.06
CA VAL A 120 17.24 1.30 -13.96
C VAL A 120 17.68 -0.08 -14.43
N LEU A 121 17.36 -1.10 -13.62
CA LEU A 121 17.57 -2.51 -13.94
C LEU A 121 16.39 -3.07 -14.73
N TYR A 122 15.17 -2.82 -14.28
CA TYR A 122 13.94 -3.09 -15.01
C TYR A 122 12.82 -2.13 -14.54
N ALA A 123 11.82 -1.95 -15.38
CA ALA A 123 10.57 -1.29 -15.04
C ALA A 123 9.41 -2.06 -15.66
N GLU A 124 8.25 -2.11 -15.03
CA GLU A 124 7.08 -2.82 -15.55
C GLU A 124 5.77 -2.18 -15.09
N PRO A 125 4.68 -2.33 -15.86
CA PRO A 125 3.36 -1.94 -15.41
C PRO A 125 2.97 -2.67 -14.12
N ASN A 126 2.38 -1.94 -13.17
CA ASN A 126 1.70 -2.56 -12.04
C ASN A 126 0.30 -2.98 -12.49
N ASN A 127 0.06 -4.29 -12.56
CA ASN A 127 -1.18 -4.85 -13.09
C ASN A 127 -2.10 -5.27 -11.95
N GLU A 128 -3.38 -4.96 -12.09
CA GLU A 128 -4.43 -5.44 -11.19
C GLU A 128 -4.67 -6.93 -11.49
N ILE A 129 -4.63 -7.76 -10.44
CA ILE A 129 -4.96 -9.19 -10.52
C ILE A 129 -6.24 -9.39 -9.72
N LYS A 130 -7.20 -10.13 -10.29
CA LYS A 130 -8.47 -10.46 -9.63
C LYS A 130 -8.52 -11.96 -9.38
N LEU A 131 -9.05 -12.34 -8.23
CA LEU A 131 -9.34 -13.74 -7.94
C LEU A 131 -10.43 -14.23 -8.90
N ASP A 132 -10.24 -15.44 -9.41
CA ASP A 132 -11.28 -16.14 -10.15
C ASP A 132 -12.46 -16.42 -9.21
N ASP A 133 -13.69 -16.40 -9.75
CA ASP A 133 -14.87 -16.75 -8.98
C ASP A 133 -14.77 -18.23 -8.55
N PRO A 134 -14.75 -18.55 -7.24
CA PRO A 134 -14.59 -19.91 -6.76
C PRO A 134 -15.73 -20.85 -7.20
N THR A 135 -16.81 -20.33 -7.76
CA THR A 135 -17.92 -21.13 -8.31
C THR A 135 -17.61 -21.72 -9.69
N THR A 136 -16.54 -21.31 -10.37
CA THR A 136 -16.16 -21.82 -11.70
C THR A 136 -15.16 -22.98 -11.61
N PHE A 137 -15.53 -24.08 -10.94
CA PHE A 137 -14.68 -25.26 -10.87
C PHE A 137 -15.05 -26.28 -11.96
N SER A 138 -14.06 -26.78 -12.71
CA SER A 138 -14.20 -27.87 -13.67
C SER A 138 -13.30 -29.04 -13.21
N PRO A 139 -13.86 -30.23 -12.90
CA PRO A 139 -13.07 -31.32 -12.35
C PRO A 139 -12.36 -32.10 -13.45
N SER A 140 -11.02 -32.04 -13.47
CA SER A 140 -10.20 -33.02 -14.19
C SER A 140 -8.92 -33.33 -13.41
N ASP A 141 -8.93 -34.44 -12.67
CA ASP A 141 -7.87 -35.46 -12.68
C ASP A 141 -8.08 -36.44 -11.51
N ALA A 142 -8.12 -37.75 -11.81
CA ALA A 142 -8.23 -38.80 -10.78
C ALA A 142 -7.48 -40.06 -11.18
N LEU A 143 -6.30 -40.28 -10.57
CA LEU A 143 -5.56 -41.54 -10.62
C LEU A 143 -6.05 -42.51 -9.53
N LEU A 144 -6.07 -43.81 -9.84
CA LEU A 144 -6.61 -44.87 -8.99
C LEU A 144 -5.57 -45.37 -7.98
N ARG A 145 -5.99 -45.69 -6.75
CA ARG A 145 -5.16 -46.33 -5.71
C ARG A 145 -5.88 -47.50 -5.03
N GLU A 146 -5.10 -48.51 -4.65
CA GLU A 146 -5.56 -49.74 -4.00
C GLU A 146 -6.01 -49.57 -2.54
N THR A 147 -6.88 -50.50 -2.12
CA THR A 147 -7.64 -50.53 -0.87
C THR A 147 -6.83 -50.98 0.35
N GLU A 148 -6.83 -50.15 1.40
CA GLU A 148 -6.50 -50.57 2.78
C GLU A 148 -7.46 -49.87 3.75
N THR A 149 -7.95 -50.62 4.73
CA THR A 149 -8.89 -50.17 5.78
C THR A 149 -8.11 -49.56 6.95
N ASN A 150 -8.29 -48.26 7.22
CA ASN A 150 -7.68 -47.57 8.36
C ASN A 150 -8.68 -47.39 9.52
N ALA A 151 -8.22 -47.65 10.75
CA ALA A 151 -9.04 -47.77 11.95
C ALA A 151 -9.05 -46.53 12.88
N ASN A 152 -8.50 -45.39 12.47
CA ASN A 152 -8.53 -44.14 13.25
C ASN A 152 -9.00 -42.99 12.35
N LEU A 153 -10.31 -42.82 12.20
CA LEU A 153 -10.89 -41.66 11.54
C LEU A 153 -10.87 -40.47 12.51
N PRO A 154 -10.68 -39.23 12.02
CA PRO A 154 -10.96 -38.03 12.80
C PRO A 154 -12.38 -38.07 13.37
N ASN A 155 -12.54 -37.51 14.56
CA ASN A 155 -13.81 -37.46 15.28
C ASN A 155 -14.61 -36.19 14.97
N ASP A 156 -14.16 -35.36 14.03
CA ASP A 156 -14.88 -34.19 13.56
C ASP A 156 -16.27 -34.59 13.04
N PRO A 157 -17.38 -33.98 13.53
CA PRO A 157 -18.74 -34.41 13.18
C PRO A 157 -19.02 -34.46 11.67
N MET A 158 -18.39 -33.56 10.89
CA MET A 158 -18.56 -33.43 9.45
C MET A 158 -17.45 -34.14 8.63
N PHE A 159 -16.53 -34.90 9.26
CA PHE A 159 -15.43 -35.56 8.54
C PHE A 159 -15.90 -36.41 7.36
N LYS A 160 -17.06 -37.08 7.49
CA LYS A 160 -17.64 -37.93 6.43
C LYS A 160 -18.02 -37.16 5.16
N GLU A 161 -18.20 -35.85 5.25
CA GLU A 161 -18.54 -34.96 4.14
C GLU A 161 -17.28 -34.48 3.40
N GLN A 162 -16.10 -34.60 4.01
CA GLN A 162 -14.82 -34.15 3.47
C GLN A 162 -14.22 -35.17 2.49
N TRP A 163 -14.94 -35.41 1.37
CA TRP A 163 -14.57 -36.39 0.35
C TRP A 163 -13.14 -36.22 -0.19
N ALA A 164 -12.63 -34.99 -0.23
CA ALA A 164 -11.29 -34.72 -0.72
C ALA A 164 -10.21 -35.37 0.16
N LEU A 165 -10.49 -35.62 1.44
CA LEU A 165 -9.56 -36.20 2.41
C LEU A 165 -9.64 -37.73 2.47
N ASP A 166 -10.86 -38.28 2.43
CA ASP A 166 -11.14 -39.72 2.28
C ASP A 166 -12.45 -39.93 1.49
N ASN A 167 -12.31 -40.50 0.29
CA ASN A 167 -13.42 -40.76 -0.61
C ASN A 167 -13.76 -42.26 -0.58
N SER A 168 -14.86 -42.61 0.09
CA SER A 168 -15.40 -43.96 0.14
C SER A 168 -16.40 -44.24 -0.99
N GLY A 169 -16.56 -43.31 -1.95
CA GLY A 169 -17.62 -43.34 -2.95
C GLY A 169 -18.94 -42.75 -2.44
N GLN A 170 -18.89 -41.95 -1.37
CA GLN A 170 -20.06 -41.23 -0.86
C GLN A 170 -20.68 -40.34 -1.94
N ASN A 171 -22.00 -40.16 -1.88
CA ASN A 171 -22.76 -39.30 -2.80
C ASN A 171 -22.56 -39.64 -4.29
N GLY A 172 -22.26 -40.91 -4.61
CA GLY A 172 -22.03 -41.35 -5.99
C GLY A 172 -20.66 -40.99 -6.57
N GLY A 173 -19.74 -40.51 -5.73
CA GLY A 173 -18.36 -40.24 -6.11
C GLY A 173 -17.55 -41.50 -6.44
N LYS A 174 -16.39 -41.31 -7.07
CA LYS A 174 -15.45 -42.38 -7.35
C LYS A 174 -14.60 -42.65 -6.11
N ALA A 175 -14.80 -43.79 -5.47
CA ALA A 175 -13.99 -44.19 -4.31
C ALA A 175 -12.48 -44.08 -4.62
N LYS A 176 -11.72 -43.58 -3.63
CA LYS A 176 -10.27 -43.31 -3.71
C LYS A 176 -9.82 -42.21 -4.67
N ALA A 177 -10.75 -41.44 -5.24
CA ALA A 177 -10.44 -40.13 -5.80
C ALA A 177 -10.39 -39.08 -4.67
N ASP A 178 -9.31 -39.12 -3.89
CA ASP A 178 -9.00 -38.26 -2.75
C ASP A 178 -7.49 -37.98 -2.68
N VAL A 179 -7.06 -37.08 -1.79
CA VAL A 179 -5.62 -36.79 -1.55
C VAL A 179 -4.95 -37.80 -0.62
N ALA A 180 -5.64 -38.88 -0.24
CA ALA A 180 -5.16 -39.91 0.66
C ALA A 180 -4.71 -39.41 2.05
N ALA A 181 -5.38 -38.38 2.60
CA ALA A 181 -5.00 -37.70 3.84
C ALA A 181 -4.80 -38.66 5.02
N LEU A 182 -5.70 -39.63 5.20
CA LEU A 182 -5.59 -40.63 6.29
C LEU A 182 -4.28 -41.42 6.24
N LYS A 183 -3.73 -41.73 5.05
CA LYS A 183 -2.44 -42.42 4.96
C LYS A 183 -1.28 -41.47 5.24
N ALA A 184 -1.40 -40.20 4.86
CA ALA A 184 -0.40 -39.18 5.18
C ALA A 184 -0.34 -38.92 6.69
N TRP A 185 -1.49 -38.86 7.38
CA TRP A 185 -1.57 -38.63 8.82
C TRP A 185 -1.00 -39.77 9.68
N LEU A 186 -0.88 -40.99 9.14
CA LEU A 186 -0.10 -42.05 9.78
C LEU A 186 1.42 -41.78 9.78
N LYS A 187 1.89 -40.85 8.94
CA LYS A 187 3.29 -40.43 8.87
C LYS A 187 3.53 -39.15 9.66
N THR A 188 2.66 -38.15 9.49
CA THR A 188 2.70 -36.89 10.24
C THR A 188 1.37 -36.17 10.12
N GLN A 189 0.97 -35.46 11.18
CA GLN A 189 -0.18 -34.56 11.19
C GLN A 189 0.22 -33.08 11.05
N GLY A 190 1.51 -32.81 10.84
CA GLY A 190 2.08 -31.47 10.88
C GLY A 190 2.82 -31.18 12.17
N SER A 191 3.26 -29.93 12.31
CA SER A 191 3.96 -29.39 13.47
C SER A 191 3.60 -27.91 13.60
N ASP A 192 3.50 -27.40 14.83
CA ASP A 192 3.33 -25.97 15.13
C ASP A 192 4.57 -25.14 14.74
N GLU A 193 5.72 -25.79 14.53
CA GLU A 193 6.93 -25.17 13.98
C GLU A 193 6.80 -24.76 12.51
N VAL A 194 5.82 -25.31 11.77
CA VAL A 194 5.59 -24.99 10.36
C VAL A 194 4.52 -23.91 10.25
N VAL A 195 4.94 -22.70 9.89
CA VAL A 195 4.04 -21.56 9.66
C VAL A 195 3.61 -21.51 8.20
N VAL A 196 2.30 -21.46 7.95
CA VAL A 196 1.70 -21.30 6.62
C VAL A 196 1.13 -19.88 6.51
N ALA A 197 1.65 -19.08 5.57
CA ALA A 197 1.10 -17.76 5.28
C ALA A 197 -0.04 -17.87 4.25
N VAL A 198 -1.21 -17.34 4.61
CA VAL A 198 -2.38 -17.26 3.72
C VAL A 198 -2.56 -15.80 3.31
N LEU A 199 -2.39 -15.52 2.02
CA LEU A 199 -2.56 -14.19 1.43
C LEU A 199 -3.91 -14.18 0.72
N ASP A 200 -4.95 -13.78 1.44
CA ASP A 200 -6.33 -13.81 0.96
C ASP A 200 -7.11 -12.62 1.58
N SER A 201 -8.43 -12.74 1.62
CA SER A 201 -9.41 -11.81 2.17
C SER A 201 -9.41 -11.66 3.71
N GLY A 202 -8.48 -12.33 4.39
CA GLY A 202 -8.39 -12.38 5.84
C GLY A 202 -8.72 -13.75 6.41
N VAL A 203 -8.82 -13.84 7.73
CA VAL A 203 -9.18 -15.08 8.43
C VAL A 203 -9.98 -14.78 9.68
N ASP A 204 -11.07 -15.53 9.90
CA ASP A 204 -11.73 -15.55 11.21
C ASP A 204 -10.87 -16.36 12.20
N TYR A 205 -9.89 -15.67 12.80
CA TYR A 205 -8.99 -16.24 13.79
C TYR A 205 -9.69 -16.61 15.11
N THR A 206 -10.98 -16.30 15.26
CA THR A 206 -11.79 -16.68 16.42
C THR A 206 -12.65 -17.93 16.20
N HIS A 207 -12.70 -18.45 14.97
CA HIS A 207 -13.46 -19.65 14.62
C HIS A 207 -12.98 -20.85 15.43
N THR A 208 -13.91 -21.65 15.97
CA THR A 208 -13.60 -22.76 16.90
C THR A 208 -12.67 -23.82 16.30
N ASP A 209 -12.81 -24.08 15.00
CA ASP A 209 -11.99 -25.08 14.30
C ASP A 209 -10.62 -24.52 13.84
N LEU A 210 -10.40 -23.20 13.95
CA LEU A 210 -9.17 -22.54 13.51
C LEU A 210 -8.32 -22.01 14.66
N ILE A 211 -8.94 -21.56 15.76
CA ILE A 211 -8.26 -20.86 16.86
C ILE A 211 -7.07 -21.65 17.43
N GLY A 212 -7.15 -22.99 17.46
CA GLY A 212 -6.05 -23.85 17.92
C GLY A 212 -4.86 -23.93 16.96
N ASN A 213 -5.05 -23.56 15.69
CA ASN A 213 -4.04 -23.58 14.63
C ASN A 213 -3.62 -22.18 14.18
N MET A 214 -4.21 -21.13 14.77
CA MET A 214 -3.86 -19.76 14.41
C MET A 214 -2.46 -19.41 14.89
N TRP A 215 -1.63 -18.99 13.94
CA TRP A 215 -0.32 -18.45 14.27
C TRP A 215 -0.47 -17.20 15.13
N MET A 216 0.35 -17.11 16.18
CA MET A 216 0.52 -15.92 16.98
C MET A 216 1.97 -15.49 16.91
N ARG A 217 2.21 -14.21 16.60
CA ARG A 217 3.57 -13.67 16.65
C ARG A 217 4.16 -13.90 18.05
N PRO A 218 5.26 -14.67 18.18
CA PRO A 218 5.91 -14.84 19.47
C PRO A 218 6.53 -13.53 19.96
N ASP A 219 6.61 -13.34 21.28
CA ASP A 219 7.24 -12.14 21.88
C ASP A 219 8.71 -11.93 21.49
N THR A 220 9.37 -12.98 20.97
CA THR A 220 10.74 -12.92 20.46
C THR A 220 10.85 -12.26 19.08
N ILE A 221 9.74 -12.13 18.35
CA ILE A 221 9.67 -11.47 17.05
C ILE A 221 9.05 -10.08 17.27
N PRO A 222 9.78 -8.98 16.97
CA PRO A 222 9.22 -7.64 17.11
C PRO A 222 8.05 -7.43 16.15
N ALA A 223 7.07 -6.62 16.57
CA ALA A 223 5.99 -6.18 15.68
C ALA A 223 6.55 -5.44 14.47
N TYR A 224 5.91 -5.61 13.31
CA TYR A 224 6.29 -4.86 12.12
C TYR A 224 6.08 -3.36 12.36
N LYS A 225 7.07 -2.58 11.95
CA LYS A 225 7.02 -1.12 11.99
C LYS A 225 7.41 -0.58 10.63
N ASP A 226 6.46 0.12 10.05
CA ASP A 226 6.63 0.92 8.86
C ASP A 226 7.12 2.33 9.22
N ASP A 227 7.95 2.91 8.37
CA ASP A 227 8.52 4.24 8.61
C ASP A 227 7.49 5.37 8.42
N GLU A 228 6.47 5.17 7.59
CA GLU A 228 5.43 6.16 7.27
C GLU A 228 4.14 5.92 8.07
N LEU A 229 3.75 4.66 8.27
CA LEU A 229 2.51 4.24 8.91
C LEU A 229 2.68 3.88 10.39
N GLY A 230 3.92 3.65 10.85
CA GLY A 230 4.22 3.30 12.22
C GLY A 230 4.08 1.80 12.53
N ALA A 231 3.84 1.47 13.80
CA ALA A 231 3.76 0.08 14.24
C ALA A 231 2.33 -0.45 14.14
N PHE A 232 2.19 -1.69 13.69
CA PHE A 232 0.91 -2.39 13.64
C PHE A 232 0.80 -3.43 14.76
N ASN A 233 -0.43 -3.80 15.13
CA ASN A 233 -0.66 -4.91 16.05
C ASN A 233 -0.87 -6.22 15.28
N ASP A 234 0.16 -6.68 14.57
CA ASP A 234 0.14 -7.86 13.69
C ASP A 234 0.18 -9.21 14.44
N LEU A 235 -0.48 -9.31 15.61
CA LEU A 235 -0.41 -10.50 16.48
C LEU A 235 -0.89 -11.78 15.77
N HIS A 236 -1.94 -11.67 14.95
CA HIS A 236 -2.55 -12.78 14.22
C HIS A 236 -2.41 -12.66 12.70
N GLY A 237 -1.77 -11.61 12.21
CA GLY A 237 -1.68 -11.29 10.79
C GLY A 237 -1.88 -9.80 10.51
N PHE A 238 -2.10 -9.47 9.25
CA PHE A 238 -2.17 -8.10 8.77
C PHE A 238 -3.16 -7.98 7.62
N ASN A 239 -4.00 -6.95 7.67
CA ASN A 239 -4.86 -6.53 6.57
C ASN A 239 -4.15 -5.42 5.78
N ALA A 240 -3.70 -5.78 4.57
CA ALA A 240 -2.95 -4.92 3.69
C ALA A 240 -3.81 -3.88 2.94
N ALA A 241 -5.13 -4.08 2.86
CA ALA A 241 -6.02 -3.09 2.23
C ALA A 241 -6.22 -1.87 3.13
N ASP A 242 -6.34 -2.10 4.43
CA ASP A 242 -6.64 -1.07 5.43
C ASP A 242 -5.43 -0.65 6.28
N ASN A 243 -4.28 -1.31 6.12
CA ASN A 243 -3.09 -1.17 6.95
C ASN A 243 -3.39 -1.37 8.45
N LYS A 244 -3.94 -2.53 8.81
CA LYS A 244 -4.33 -2.86 10.20
C LYS A 244 -3.86 -4.24 10.63
N GLY A 245 -3.58 -4.39 11.92
CA GLY A 245 -3.27 -5.66 12.57
C GLY A 245 -4.51 -6.51 12.88
N ASP A 246 -5.42 -6.63 11.92
CA ASP A 246 -6.66 -7.40 12.00
C ASP A 246 -6.86 -8.05 10.63
N PRO A 247 -6.37 -9.29 10.42
CA PRO A 247 -6.23 -9.92 9.11
C PRO A 247 -7.57 -10.16 8.41
#